data_AF-A0AA37BCE8-F1
#
_entry.id   AF-A0AA37BCE8-F1
#
_cell.length_a   1.000
_cell.length_b   1.000
_cell.length_c   1.000
_cell.angle_alpha   90.00
_cell.angle_beta   90.00
_cell.angle_gamma   90.00
#
_symmetry.space_group_name_H-M   'P 1'
#
loop_
_entity.id
_entity.type
_entity.pdbx_description
1 polymer ?
#
loop_
_entity_poly.entity_id
_entity_poly.type
_entity_poly.pdbx_seq_one_letter_code
_entity_poly.pdbx_strand_id
1 'polypeptide(L)'
;MTLYRHSVTITCFPRGNVRDMTKKIGVDLPDDLYRWMQSEVRAGRAPSISGLIAEVVEHQRSRAELSALVADLRTEFGPPTAESRKRIDEAVDALCTVQETEPARRGRTA
;
A
#
# COMPACT_ATOMS: atom_id res chain seq x y z
N MET A 1 30.34 -10.70 -8.78
CA MET A 1 28.97 -10.29 -9.15
C MET A 1 28.74 -8.89 -8.61
N THR A 2 28.70 -7.89 -9.48
CA THR A 2 28.49 -6.49 -9.08
C THR A 2 26.99 -6.29 -8.88
N LEU A 3 26.53 -6.21 -7.63
CA LEU A 3 25.15 -5.83 -7.32
C LEU A 3 25.00 -4.35 -7.71
N TYR A 4 24.45 -4.09 -8.89
CA TYR A 4 24.04 -2.74 -9.27
C TYR A 4 22.96 -2.31 -8.28
N ARG A 5 23.25 -1.25 -7.53
CA ARG A 5 22.38 -0.70 -6.50
C ARG A 5 22.04 0.72 -6.93
N HIS A 6 20.76 1.01 -7.09
CA HIS A 6 20.32 2.36 -7.42
C HIS A 6 20.04 3.10 -6.13
N SER A 7 20.56 4.32 -6.00
CA SER A 7 20.18 5.22 -4.93
C SER A 7 19.06 6.13 -5.43
N VAL A 8 17.93 6.14 -4.70
CA VAL A 8 16.81 7.05 -4.95
C VAL A 8 16.73 8.01 -3.77
N THR A 9 16.60 9.30 -4.05
CA THR A 9 16.40 10.31 -3.00
C THR A 9 14.93 10.67 -2.91
N ILE A 10 14.35 10.46 -1.74
CA ILE A 10 12.97 10.86 -1.42
C ILE A 10 13.04 12.16 -0.65
N THR A 11 12.34 13.19 -1.15
CA THR A 11 12.17 14.46 -0.43
C THR A 11 10.84 14.40 0.31
N CYS A 12 10.90 14.44 1.63
CA CYS A 12 9.71 14.51 2.47
C CYS A 12 9.32 15.96 2.70
N PHE A 13 8.08 16.29 2.32
CA PHE A 13 7.47 17.57 2.59
C PHE A 13 6.61 17.47 3.85
N PRO A 14 6.78 18.36 4.85
CA PRO A 14 5.90 18.40 6.00
C PRO A 14 4.48 18.79 5.55
N ARG A 15 3.47 18.05 6.00
CA ARG A 15 2.06 18.43 5.84
C ARG A 15 1.68 19.38 6.97
N GLY A 16 1.58 20.69 6.67
CA GLY A 16 1.09 21.70 7.62
C GLY A 16 1.95 22.97 7.70
N ASN A 17 1.41 23.99 8.38
CA ASN A 17 1.96 25.35 8.51
C ASN A 17 3.15 25.44 9.49
N VAL A 18 4.07 24.49 9.38
CA VAL A 18 5.32 24.49 10.16
C VAL A 18 6.42 24.91 9.22
N ARG A 19 7.21 25.90 9.62
CA ARG A 19 8.38 26.44 8.91
C ARG A 19 9.52 25.41 8.90
N ASP A 20 9.24 24.18 8.47
CA ASP A 20 10.09 23.02 8.66
C ASP A 20 10.79 22.60 7.36
N MET A 21 12.07 22.31 7.54
CA MET A 21 13.03 21.99 6.50
C MET A 21 12.70 20.65 5.82
N THR A 22 12.67 20.64 4.48
CA THR A 22 12.53 19.41 3.69
C THR A 22 13.62 18.41 4.06
N LYS A 23 13.23 17.21 4.51
CA LYS A 23 14.16 16.11 4.82
C LYS A 23 14.38 15.28 3.57
N LYS A 24 15.65 15.02 3.24
CA LYS A 24 16.04 14.13 2.13
C LYS A 24 16.49 12.80 2.70
N ILE A 25 15.88 11.72 2.23
CA ILE A 25 16.23 10.35 2.60
C ILE A 25 16.78 9.66 1.35
N GLY A 26 18.02 9.19 1.42
CA GLY A 26 18.59 8.32 0.41
C GLY A 26 18.16 6.87 0.69
N VAL A 27 17.59 6.21 -0.31
CA VAL A 27 17.14 4.82 -0.23
C VAL A 27 17.89 4.02 -1.29
N ASP A 28 18.60 2.99 -0.86
CA ASP A 28 19.26 2.06 -1.77
C ASP A 28 18.29 0.95 -2.18
N LEU A 29 18.06 0.82 -3.48
CA LEU A 29 17.16 -0.16 -4.08
C LEU A 29 17.95 -1.17 -4.93
N PRO A 30 17.58 -2.46 -4.89
CA PRO A 30 18.03 -3.44 -5.87
C PRO A 30 17.66 -3.03 -7.30
N ASP A 31 18.51 -3.38 -8.28
CA ASP A 31 18.28 -3.07 -9.71
C ASP A 31 16.93 -3.59 -10.22
N ASP A 32 16.59 -4.84 -9.91
CA ASP A 32 15.33 -5.44 -10.35
C ASP A 32 14.11 -4.67 -9.81
N LEU A 33 14.19 -4.23 -8.56
CA LEU A 33 13.12 -3.47 -7.93
C LEU A 33 12.98 -2.08 -8.56
N TYR A 34 14.10 -1.40 -8.82
CA TYR A 34 14.08 -0.09 -9.49
C TYR A 34 13.51 -0.17 -10.91
N ARG A 35 13.88 -1.22 -11.67
CA ARG A 35 13.34 -1.46 -13.03
C ARG A 35 11.84 -1.75 -12.99
N TRP A 36 11.39 -2.55 -12.03
CA TRP A 36 9.97 -2.81 -11.83
C TRP A 36 9.20 -1.51 -11.53
N MET A 37 9.68 -0.69 -10.57
CA MET A 37 9.05 0.59 -10.25
C MET A 37 9.00 1.54 -11.46
N GLN A 38 10.06 1.59 -12.27
CA GLN A 38 10.03 2.34 -13.53
C GLN A 38 8.97 1.82 -14.50
N SER A 39 8.79 0.50 -14.60
CA SER A 39 7.75 -0.09 -15.45
C SER A 39 6.35 0.29 -14.99
N GLU A 40 6.08 0.30 -13.67
CA GLU A 40 4.79 0.72 -13.11
C GLU A 40 4.45 2.17 -13.44
N VAL A 41 5.45 3.07 -13.33
CA VAL A 41 5.28 4.49 -13.70
C VAL A 41 5.06 4.66 -15.19
N ARG A 42 5.83 3.94 -16.04
CA ARG A 42 5.64 3.98 -17.50
C ARG A 42 4.28 3.43 -17.93
N ALA A 43 3.77 2.43 -17.21
CA ALA A 43 2.44 1.88 -17.44
C ALA A 43 1.30 2.79 -16.93
N GLY A 44 1.62 3.94 -16.33
CA GLY A 44 0.63 4.88 -15.81
C GLY A 44 -0.06 4.41 -14.53
N ARG A 45 0.43 3.32 -13.90
CA ARG A 45 -0.14 2.79 -12.65
C ARG A 45 0.29 3.60 -11.42
N ALA A 46 1.38 4.36 -11.52
CA ALA A 46 1.81 5.29 -10.49
C ALA A 46 2.29 6.62 -11.09
N PRO A 47 2.02 7.76 -10.43
CA PRO A 47 2.41 9.08 -10.93
C PRO A 47 3.93 9.32 -10.85
N SER A 48 4.63 8.65 -9.95
CA SER A 48 6.09 8.72 -9.80
C SER A 48 6.61 7.57 -8.93
N ILE A 49 7.92 7.31 -8.98
CA ILE A 49 8.58 6.33 -8.11
C ILE A 49 8.44 6.74 -6.63
N SER A 50 8.57 8.03 -6.32
CA SER A 50 8.40 8.51 -4.94
C SER A 50 6.95 8.36 -4.45
N GLY A 51 5.97 8.55 -5.32
CA GLY A 51 4.56 8.30 -5.02
C GLY A 51 4.30 6.82 -4.74
N LEU A 52 4.83 5.94 -5.59
CA LEU A 52 4.75 4.49 -5.40
C LEU A 52 5.38 4.04 -4.07
N ILE A 53 6.56 4.57 -3.74
CA ILE A 53 7.22 4.25 -2.45
C ILE A 53 6.38 4.77 -1.27
N ALA A 54 5.82 5.98 -1.38
CA ALA A 54 4.97 6.53 -0.32
C ALA A 54 3.73 5.68 -0.07
N GLU A 55 3.04 5.25 -1.14
CA GLU A 55 1.86 4.38 -1.08
C GLU A 55 2.20 3.02 -0.44
N VAL A 56 3.29 2.38 -0.89
CA VAL A 56 3.73 1.11 -0.32
C VAL A 56 4.08 1.25 1.17
N VAL A 57 4.75 2.32 1.56
CA VAL A 57 5.09 2.58 2.97
C VAL A 57 3.83 2.81 3.81
N GLU A 58 2.85 3.54 3.28
CA GLU A 58 1.56 3.76 3.94
C GLU A 58 0.79 2.44 4.11
N HIS A 59 0.71 1.62 3.06
CA HIS A 59 0.07 0.30 3.12
C HIS A 59 0.77 -0.61 4.14
N GLN A 60 2.10 -0.61 4.16
CA GLN A 60 2.87 -1.42 5.12
C GLN A 60 2.66 -0.93 6.56
N ARG A 61 2.57 0.39 6.78
CA ARG A 61 2.24 0.96 8.09
C ARG A 61 0.84 0.52 8.55
N SER A 62 -0.18 0.70 7.71
CA SER A 62 -1.55 0.31 8.05
C SER A 62 -1.67 -1.19 8.34
N ARG A 63 -0.94 -2.04 7.59
CA ARG A 63 -0.88 -3.48 7.86
C ARG A 63 -0.20 -3.80 9.19
N ALA A 64 0.86 -3.08 9.54
CA ALA A 64 1.54 -3.26 10.83
C ALA A 64 0.65 -2.84 12.01
N GLU A 65 -0.04 -1.69 11.89
CA GLU A 65 -1.00 -1.21 12.89
C GLU A 65 -2.17 -2.19 13.07
N LEU A 66 -2.74 -2.68 11.96
CA LEU A 66 -3.79 -3.70 12.00
C LEU A 66 -3.29 -5.01 12.62
N SER A 67 -2.08 -5.45 12.28
CA SER A 67 -1.49 -6.67 12.85
C SER A 67 -1.27 -6.54 14.36
N ALA A 68 -0.86 -5.36 14.84
CA ALA A 68 -0.72 -5.10 16.26
C ALA A 68 -2.08 -5.15 16.97
N LEU A 69 -3.10 -4.47 16.42
CA LEU A 69 -4.47 -4.51 16.96
C LEU A 69 -5.02 -5.94 17.03
N VAL A 70 -4.81 -6.74 15.98
CA VAL A 70 -5.24 -8.15 15.97
C VAL A 70 -4.50 -8.97 17.03
N ALA A 71 -3.21 -8.70 17.27
CA ALA A 71 -2.46 -9.37 18.33
C ALA A 71 -2.98 -9.00 19.72
N ASP A 72 -3.31 -7.73 19.94
CA ASP A 72 -3.89 -7.24 21.20
C ASP A 72 -5.25 -7.88 21.45
N LEU A 73 -6.13 -7.88 20.44
CA LEU A 73 -7.45 -8.52 20.54
C LEU A 73 -7.37 -10.02 20.81
N ARG A 74 -6.40 -10.72 20.21
CA ARG A 74 -6.18 -12.15 20.48
C ARG A 74 -5.64 -12.41 21.89
N THR A 75 -4.90 -11.46 22.44
CA THR A 75 -4.39 -11.53 23.82
C THR A 75 -5.53 -11.31 24.81
N GLU A 76 -6.42 -10.35 24.54
CA GLU A 76 -7.52 -9.99 25.44
C GLU A 76 -8.69 -10.98 25.38
N PHE A 77 -9.10 -11.40 24.19
CA PHE A 77 -10.31 -12.21 23.98
C PHE A 77 -10.03 -13.68 23.60
N GLY A 78 -8.77 -14.04 23.41
CA GLY A 78 -8.37 -15.35 22.91
C GLY A 78 -8.58 -15.50 21.39
N PRO A 79 -8.34 -16.70 20.84
CA PRO A 79 -8.52 -16.95 19.41
C PRO A 79 -10.00 -16.89 19.00
N PRO A 80 -10.33 -16.42 17.78
CA PRO A 80 -11.70 -16.39 17.31
C PRO A 80 -12.27 -17.81 17.23
N THR A 81 -13.50 -17.97 17.73
CA THR A 81 -14.26 -19.22 17.70
C THR A 81 -14.59 -19.62 16.27
N ALA A 82 -14.93 -20.89 16.05
CA ALA A 82 -15.34 -21.39 14.73
C ALA A 82 -16.57 -20.65 14.19
N GLU A 83 -17.51 -20.26 15.06
CA GLU A 83 -18.69 -19.49 14.69
C GLU A 83 -18.34 -18.07 14.25
N SER A 84 -17.44 -17.39 14.98
CA SER A 84 -16.96 -16.06 14.59
C SER A 84 -16.22 -16.09 13.26
N ARG A 85 -15.39 -17.11 13.00
CA ARG A 85 -14.73 -17.27 11.70
C ARG A 85 -15.73 -17.44 10.56
N LYS A 86 -16.74 -18.29 10.74
CA LYS A 86 -17.77 -18.50 9.73
C LYS A 86 -18.50 -17.20 9.37
N ARG A 87 -18.87 -16.39 10.37
CA ARG A 87 -19.50 -15.07 10.11
C ARG A 87 -18.54 -14.09 9.41
N ILE A 88 -17.25 -14.11 9.75
CA ILE A 88 -16.25 -13.27 9.10
C ILE A 88 -16.11 -13.70 7.63
N ASP A 89 -16.01 -15.00 7.35
CA ASP A 89 -15.90 -15.52 5.98
C ASP A 89 -17.13 -15.15 5.15
N GLU A 90 -18.34 -15.32 5.70
CA GLU A 90 -19.60 -14.90 5.06
C GLU A 90 -19.63 -13.39 4.77
N ALA A 91 -19.14 -12.55 5.69
CA ALA A 91 -19.08 -11.10 5.49
C ALA A 91 -18.03 -10.69 4.45
N VAL A 92 -16.87 -11.35 4.40
CA VAL A 92 -15.82 -11.08 3.40
C VAL A 92 -16.31 -11.46 2.01
N ASP A 93 -16.96 -12.63 1.88
CA ASP A 93 -17.52 -13.10 0.61
C ASP A 93 -18.61 -12.15 0.08
N ALA A 94 -19.47 -11.65 0.99
CA ALA A 94 -20.45 -10.62 0.66
C ALA A 94 -19.81 -9.30 0.18
N LEU A 95 -18.66 -8.89 0.73
CA LEU A 95 -17.97 -7.68 0.29
C LEU A 95 -17.26 -7.87 -1.07
N CYS A 96 -16.73 -9.07 -1.35
CA CYS A 96 -16.11 -9.39 -2.64
C CYS A 96 -17.14 -9.41 -3.78
N THR A 97 -18.33 -9.95 -3.54
CA THR A 97 -19.40 -10.02 -4.56
C THR A 97 -19.98 -8.65 -4.93
N VAL A 98 -19.94 -7.66 -4.01
CA VAL A 98 -20.41 -6.28 -4.30
C VAL A 98 -19.46 -5.52 -5.23
N GLN A 99 -18.15 -5.84 -5.22
CA GLN A 99 -17.17 -5.17 -6.09
C GLN A 99 -17.24 -5.59 -7.56
N GLU A 100 -17.90 -6.70 -7.90
CA GLU A 100 -18.05 -7.16 -9.29
C GLU A 100 -19.23 -6.49 -10.02
N THR A 101 -20.04 -5.69 -9.31
CA THR A 101 -21.22 -4.99 -9.85
C THR A 101 -20.98 -3.50 -10.13
N GLU A 102 -19.79 -3.10 -10.60
CA GLU A 102 -19.63 -1.77 -11.22
C GLU A 102 -19.95 -1.88 -12.73
N PRO A 103 -21.09 -1.35 -13.22
CA PRO A 103 -21.46 -1.52 -14.62
C PRO A 103 -20.54 -0.67 -15.51
N ALA A 104 -19.98 -1.33 -16.52
CA ALA A 104 -19.23 -0.75 -17.62
C ALA A 104 -19.78 0.62 -18.04
N ARG A 105 -18.99 1.69 -17.83
CA ARG A 105 -19.29 3.02 -18.40
C ARG A 105 -19.35 2.89 -19.92
N ARG A 106 -20.58 2.97 -20.45
CA ARG A 106 -20.88 3.17 -21.87
C ARG A 106 -19.98 4.23 -22.46
N GLY A 107 -19.32 3.87 -23.56
CA GLY A 107 -18.63 4.80 -24.43
C GLY A 107 -19.53 5.99 -24.77
N ARG A 108 -18.95 7.18 -24.70
CA ARG A 108 -19.57 8.40 -25.21
C ARG A 108 -18.89 8.68 -26.55
N THR A 109 -19.53 8.25 -27.61
CA THR A 109 -19.36 8.82 -28.95
C THR A 109 -19.80 10.29 -28.91
N ALA A 110 -18.91 11.18 -29.31
CA ALA A 110 -19.22 12.43 -30.01
C ALA A 110 -17.98 12.81 -30.82
#